data_AF-A0A7W7ING4-F1
#
_entry.id   AF-A0A7W7ING4-F1
#
_cell.length_a   1.000
_cell.length_b   1.000
_cell.length_c   1.000
_cell.angle_alpha   90.00
_cell.angle_beta   90.00
_cell.angle_gamma   90.00
#
_symmetry.space_group_name_H-M   'P 1'
#
loop_
_entity.id
_entity.type
_entity.pdbx_description
1 polymer ?
#
loop_
_entity_poly.entity_id
_entity_poly.type
_entity_poly.pdbx_seq_one_letter_code
_entity_poly.pdbx_strand_id
1 'polypeptide(L)'
;MKALTRTLNFATPFGGVISVVTLLAIAALVLFALGGLGVRFDPFNTVGRRAERAEASAAVATNGAAARQIEVAGAQDTTTRVEVVLQQTDAARQAAFSLTSDARIAIDARNPLDPDRTRRLRDVDQQLCDIRPAICPGDPASSRNAGDGYPAVRPGGPPPG
;
A
#
# COMPACT_ATOMS: atom_id res chain seq x y z
N MET A 1 -22.82 36.02 76.15
CA MET A 1 -22.44 35.77 74.73
C MET A 1 -21.02 36.26 74.50
N LYS A 2 -20.01 35.54 74.98
CA LYS A 2 -18.60 35.85 74.76
C LYS A 2 -17.80 34.62 75.15
N ALA A 3 -17.27 33.94 74.15
CA ALA A 3 -16.13 33.03 74.17
C ALA A 3 -16.39 31.97 73.11
N LEU A 4 -15.76 32.10 71.95
CA LEU A 4 -15.27 31.00 71.09
C LEU A 4 -14.50 31.61 69.90
N THR A 5 -13.60 32.55 70.20
CA THR A 5 -12.70 33.15 69.20
C THR A 5 -11.36 33.44 69.87
N ARG A 6 -10.69 32.39 70.35
CA ARG A 6 -9.27 32.45 70.70
C ARG A 6 -8.77 31.06 70.99
N THR A 7 -8.20 30.40 69.99
CA THR A 7 -7.11 29.39 70.12
C THR A 7 -6.77 28.82 68.75
N LEU A 8 -6.27 29.65 67.85
CA LEU A 8 -5.29 29.19 66.85
C LEU A 8 -4.05 30.04 67.08
N ASN A 9 -3.37 29.76 68.20
CA ASN A 9 -2.07 30.35 68.48
C ASN A 9 -1.05 29.67 67.55
N PHE A 10 -0.70 30.33 66.45
CA PHE A 10 0.41 29.94 65.57
C PHE A 10 1.79 29.95 66.27
N ALA A 11 1.87 30.50 67.48
CA ALA A 11 3.10 30.69 68.24
C ALA A 11 3.48 29.51 69.17
N THR A 12 2.69 28.43 69.22
CA THR A 12 3.07 27.21 69.96
C THR A 12 3.65 26.16 69.00
N PRO A 13 4.69 25.40 69.39
CA PRO A 13 5.33 24.41 68.52
C PRO A 13 4.33 23.36 67.99
N PHE A 14 3.29 23.04 68.77
CA PHE A 14 2.22 22.14 68.35
C PHE A 14 1.20 22.78 67.40
N GLY A 15 0.93 24.10 67.52
CA GLY A 15 0.01 24.81 66.62
C GLY A 15 0.51 24.88 65.18
N GLY A 16 1.82 25.09 65.00
CA GLY A 16 2.47 25.03 63.69
C GLY A 16 2.37 23.64 63.05
N VAL A 17 2.65 22.57 63.82
CA VAL A 17 2.56 21.19 63.32
C VAL A 17 1.13 20.83 62.91
N ILE A 18 0.13 21.17 63.74
CA ILE A 18 -1.28 20.92 63.41
C ILE A 18 -1.66 21.64 62.11
N SER A 19 -1.24 22.89 61.93
CA SER A 19 -1.54 23.66 60.71
C SER A 19 -0.96 23.02 59.45
N VAL A 20 0.29 22.56 59.49
CA VAL A 20 0.95 21.88 58.37
C VAL A 20 0.25 20.57 58.05
N VAL A 21 -0.09 19.77 59.06
CA VAL A 21 -0.81 18.50 58.88
C VAL A 21 -2.20 18.73 58.27
N THR A 22 -2.95 19.72 58.75
CA THR A 22 -4.27 20.05 58.17
C THR A 22 -4.16 20.53 56.73
N LEU A 23 -3.13 21.31 56.39
CA LEU A 23 -2.92 21.81 55.03
C LEU A 23 -2.55 20.67 54.06
N LEU A 24 -1.69 19.75 54.51
CA LEU A 24 -1.36 18.52 53.76
C LEU A 24 -2.58 17.62 53.57
N ALA A 25 -3.42 17.47 54.60
CA ALA A 25 -4.64 16.67 54.52
C ALA A 25 -5.64 17.25 53.51
N ILE A 26 -5.83 18.58 53.52
CA ILE A 26 -6.68 19.28 52.55
C ILE A 26 -6.10 19.14 51.13
N ALA A 27 -4.80 19.32 50.95
CA ALA A 27 -4.14 19.17 49.65
C ALA A 27 -4.29 17.74 49.11
N ALA A 28 -4.14 16.72 49.95
CA ALA A 28 -4.36 15.32 49.58
C ALA A 28 -5.82 15.06 49.17
N LEU A 29 -6.80 15.62 49.90
CA LEU A 29 -8.23 15.51 49.58
C LEU A 29 -8.56 16.18 48.24
N VAL A 30 -7.98 17.36 47.97
CA VAL A 30 -8.15 18.07 46.70
C VAL A 30 -7.55 17.27 45.54
N LEU A 31 -6.33 16.73 45.71
CA LEU A 31 -5.70 15.88 44.69
C LEU A 31 -6.51 14.59 44.44
N PHE A 32 -7.07 13.99 45.50
CA PHE A 32 -7.92 12.81 45.38
C PHE A 32 -9.25 13.13 44.66
N ALA A 33 -9.89 14.24 45.00
CA ALA A 33 -11.10 14.72 44.33
C ALA A 33 -10.86 15.06 42.85
N LEU A 34 -9.73 15.70 42.53
CA LEU A 34 -9.30 15.98 41.16
C LEU A 34 -9.01 14.70 40.37
N GLY A 35 -8.42 13.69 41.04
CA GLY A 35 -8.22 12.36 40.46
C GLY A 35 -9.54 11.66 40.11
N GLY A 36 -10.59 11.85 40.91
CA GLY A 36 -11.95 11.35 40.63
C GLY A 36 -12.66 12.06 39.47
N LEU A 37 -12.30 13.32 39.19
CA LEU A 37 -12.78 14.09 38.03
C LEU A 37 -11.95 13.88 36.75
N GLY A 38 -10.96 12.99 36.78
CA GLY A 38 -10.10 12.70 35.62
C GLY A 38 -8.98 13.73 35.39
N VAL A 39 -8.82 14.71 36.28
CA VAL A 39 -7.73 15.69 36.21
C VAL A 39 -6.46 15.04 36.74
N ARG A 40 -5.71 14.40 35.83
CA ARG A 40 -4.44 13.75 36.17
C ARG A 40 -3.30 14.75 36.00
N PHE A 41 -2.63 15.08 37.10
CA PHE A 41 -1.45 15.93 37.07
C PHE A 41 -0.29 15.18 36.39
N ASP A 42 -0.08 15.45 35.10
CA ASP A 42 1.04 14.92 34.30
C ASP A 42 1.91 16.08 33.78
N PRO A 43 2.84 16.61 34.60
CA PRO A 43 3.63 17.79 34.25
C PRO A 43 4.58 17.56 33.05
N PHE A 44 4.81 16.30 32.66
CA PHE A 44 5.71 15.93 31.56
C PHE A 44 4.98 15.44 30.31
N ASN A 45 3.65 15.42 30.32
CA ASN A 45 2.78 14.90 29.25
C ASN A 45 3.21 13.49 28.77
N THR A 46 3.55 12.61 29.71
CA THR A 46 3.97 11.24 29.40
C THR A 46 2.84 10.40 28.82
N VAL A 47 1.60 10.63 29.26
CA VAL A 47 0.41 9.92 28.78
C VAL A 47 0.07 10.36 27.35
N GLY A 48 0.08 11.67 27.07
CA GLY A 48 -0.14 12.18 25.72
C GLY A 48 0.92 11.70 24.74
N ARG A 49 2.20 11.72 25.11
CA ARG A 49 3.27 11.16 24.27
C ARG A 49 3.13 9.65 24.01
N ARG A 50 2.60 8.89 24.98
CA ARG A 50 2.31 7.46 24.76
C ARG A 50 1.14 7.26 23.80
N ALA A 51 0.09 8.08 23.92
CA ALA A 51 -1.05 8.05 23.01
C ALA A 51 -0.63 8.42 21.58
N GLU A 52 0.11 9.52 21.39
CA GLU A 52 0.64 9.94 20.08
C GLU A 52 1.52 8.85 19.45
N ARG A 53 2.38 8.19 20.22
CA ARG A 53 3.19 7.06 19.71
C ARG A 53 2.33 5.87 19.33
N ALA A 54 1.29 5.57 20.11
CA ALA A 54 0.36 4.49 19.79
C ALA A 54 -0.41 4.80 18.49
N GLU A 55 -0.95 6.01 18.36
CA GLU A 55 -1.64 6.48 17.15
C GLU A 55 -0.72 6.48 15.93
N ALA A 56 0.52 6.98 16.07
CA ALA A 56 1.51 6.95 15.00
C ALA A 56 1.85 5.50 14.58
N SER A 57 2.01 4.59 15.54
CA SER A 57 2.26 3.18 15.24
C SER A 57 1.09 2.51 14.53
N ALA A 58 -0.15 2.85 14.91
CA ALA A 58 -1.36 2.37 14.26
C ALA A 58 -1.51 2.94 12.83
N ALA A 59 -1.18 4.21 12.63
CA ALA A 59 -1.15 4.84 11.31
C ALA A 59 -0.12 4.17 10.39
N VAL A 60 1.09 3.88 10.89
CA VAL A 60 2.11 3.15 10.11
C VAL A 60 1.65 1.73 9.80
N ALA A 61 1.06 1.02 10.76
CA ALA A 61 0.57 -0.34 10.55
C ALA A 61 -0.57 -0.40 9.52
N THR A 62 -1.52 0.54 9.58
CA THR A 62 -2.65 0.62 8.63
C THR A 62 -2.18 1.00 7.23
N ASN A 63 -1.32 2.01 7.11
CA ASN A 63 -0.73 2.40 5.83
C ASN A 63 0.12 1.28 5.23
N GLY A 64 0.94 0.60 6.05
CA GLY A 64 1.74 -0.54 5.62
C GLY A 64 0.92 -1.78 5.27
N ALA A 65 -0.27 -1.96 5.86
CA ALA A 65 -1.20 -3.01 5.46
C ALA A 65 -1.87 -2.68 4.12
N ALA A 66 -2.31 -1.44 3.92
CA ALA A 66 -2.89 -0.97 2.66
C ALA A 66 -1.91 -1.06 1.50
N ALA A 67 -0.65 -0.65 1.71
CA ALA A 67 0.41 -0.77 0.69
C ALA A 67 0.63 -2.24 0.29
N ARG A 68 0.77 -3.14 1.27
CA ARG A 68 0.93 -4.59 1.00
C ARG A 68 -0.26 -5.20 0.26
N GLN A 69 -1.48 -4.74 0.54
CA GLN A 69 -2.67 -5.20 -0.19
C GLN A 69 -2.62 -4.79 -1.67
N ILE A 70 -2.20 -3.56 -1.96
CA ILE A 70 -2.04 -3.08 -3.34
C ILE A 70 -0.93 -3.86 -4.06
N GLU A 71 0.19 -4.12 -3.40
CA GLU A 71 1.30 -4.91 -3.95
C GLU A 71 0.85 -6.34 -4.28
N VAL A 72 0.14 -7.01 -3.36
CA VAL A 72 -0.37 -8.37 -3.58
C VAL A 72 -1.40 -8.40 -4.70
N ALA A 73 -2.32 -7.43 -4.75
CA ALA A 73 -3.31 -7.33 -5.82
C ALA A 73 -2.64 -7.10 -7.19
N GLY A 74 -1.63 -6.23 -7.25
CA GLY A 74 -0.86 -5.99 -8.48
C GLY A 74 -0.05 -7.21 -8.93
N ALA A 75 0.53 -7.95 -7.98
CA ALA A 75 1.24 -9.19 -8.28
C ALA A 75 0.30 -10.26 -8.84
N GLN A 76 -0.91 -10.41 -8.27
CA GLN A 76 -1.92 -11.33 -8.77
C GLN A 76 -2.40 -10.95 -10.18
N ASP A 77 -2.75 -9.68 -10.42
CA ASP A 77 -3.18 -9.20 -11.74
C ASP A 77 -2.09 -9.43 -12.81
N THR A 78 -0.83 -9.16 -12.48
CA THR A 78 0.30 -9.40 -13.40
C THR A 78 0.44 -10.88 -13.72
N THR A 79 0.32 -11.75 -12.71
CA THR A 79 0.42 -13.21 -12.90
C THR A 79 -0.70 -13.73 -13.80
N THR A 80 -1.93 -13.30 -13.56
CA THR A 80 -3.09 -13.67 -14.41
C THR A 80 -2.91 -13.18 -15.85
N ARG A 81 -2.43 -11.95 -16.07
CA ARG A 81 -2.17 -11.43 -17.43
C ARG A 81 -1.13 -12.26 -18.17
N VAL A 82 -0.04 -12.61 -17.49
CA VAL A 82 1.02 -13.45 -18.07
C VAL A 82 0.48 -14.83 -18.42
N GLU A 83 -0.30 -15.44 -17.52
CA GLU A 83 -0.92 -16.76 -17.76
C GLU A 83 -1.83 -16.75 -19.00
N VAL A 84 -2.70 -15.74 -19.13
CA VAL A 84 -3.57 -15.60 -20.31
C VAL A 84 -2.75 -15.48 -21.61
N VAL A 85 -1.68 -14.67 -21.61
CA VAL A 85 -0.81 -14.50 -22.79
C VAL A 85 -0.08 -15.80 -23.12
N LEU A 86 0.40 -16.54 -22.11
CA LEU A 86 1.05 -17.84 -22.32
C LEU A 86 0.07 -18.85 -22.91
N GLN A 87 -1.14 -18.95 -22.36
CA GLN A 87 -2.18 -19.84 -22.87
C GLN A 87 -2.56 -19.53 -24.31
N GLN A 88 -2.72 -18.24 -24.65
CA GLN A 88 -2.99 -17.80 -26.03
C GLN A 88 -1.83 -18.12 -26.96
N THR A 89 -0.59 -17.94 -26.51
CA THR A 89 0.61 -18.23 -27.30
C THR A 89 0.72 -19.73 -27.59
N ASP A 90 0.46 -20.58 -26.59
CA ASP A 90 0.52 -22.03 -26.77
C ASP A 90 -0.62 -22.55 -27.66
N ALA A 91 -1.84 -22.01 -27.52
CA ALA A 91 -2.94 -22.31 -28.43
C ALA A 91 -2.60 -21.91 -29.88
N ALA A 92 -2.02 -20.72 -30.09
CA ALA A 92 -1.59 -20.26 -31.41
C ALA A 92 -0.47 -21.15 -31.99
N ARG A 93 0.50 -21.57 -31.17
CA ARG A 93 1.57 -22.51 -31.58
C ARG A 93 1.00 -23.86 -31.98
N GLN A 94 0.06 -24.39 -31.21
CA GLN A 94 -0.56 -25.67 -31.51
C GLN A 94 -1.35 -25.62 -32.82
N ALA A 95 -2.14 -24.56 -33.03
CA ALA A 95 -2.86 -24.34 -34.28
C ALA A 95 -1.92 -24.17 -35.48
N ALA A 96 -0.84 -23.40 -35.32
CA ALA A 96 0.17 -23.24 -36.37
C ALA A 96 0.85 -24.57 -36.70
N PHE A 97 1.17 -25.38 -35.68
CA PHE A 97 1.74 -26.71 -35.87
C PHE A 97 0.78 -27.64 -36.62
N SER A 98 -0.50 -27.71 -36.22
CA SER A 98 -1.48 -28.57 -36.90
C SER A 98 -1.69 -28.15 -38.36
N LEU A 99 -1.89 -26.85 -38.61
CA LEU A 99 -2.06 -26.32 -39.97
C LEU A 99 -0.83 -26.59 -40.85
N THR A 100 0.38 -26.44 -40.30
CA THR A 100 1.62 -26.71 -41.04
C THR A 100 1.78 -28.20 -41.32
N SER A 101 1.42 -29.05 -40.36
CA SER A 101 1.43 -30.51 -40.52
C SER A 101 0.47 -30.94 -41.62
N ASP A 102 -0.77 -30.47 -41.57
CA ASP A 102 -1.83 -30.80 -42.54
C ASP A 102 -1.45 -30.30 -43.94
N ALA A 103 -0.94 -29.08 -44.06
CA ALA A 103 -0.49 -28.52 -45.33
C ALA A 103 0.65 -29.31 -45.98
N ARG A 104 1.53 -29.95 -45.19
CA ARG A 104 2.64 -30.75 -45.72
C ARG A 104 2.20 -32.09 -46.30
N ILE A 105 1.12 -32.67 -45.77
CA ILE A 105 0.61 -33.98 -46.21
C ILE A 105 -0.55 -33.87 -47.20
N ALA A 106 -1.02 -32.65 -47.47
CA ALA A 106 -2.10 -32.40 -48.41
C ALA A 106 -1.74 -32.88 -49.82
N ILE A 107 -2.75 -33.34 -50.56
CA ILE A 107 -2.58 -33.88 -51.93
C ILE A 107 -1.98 -32.82 -52.86
N ASP A 108 -2.30 -31.56 -52.63
CA ASP A 108 -1.83 -30.39 -53.38
C ASP A 108 -0.55 -29.77 -52.83
N ALA A 109 0.11 -30.38 -51.83
CA ALA A 109 1.33 -29.83 -51.21
C ALA A 109 2.48 -29.59 -52.20
N ARG A 110 2.49 -30.28 -53.34
CA ARG A 110 3.49 -30.11 -54.41
C ARG A 110 3.02 -29.22 -55.56
N ASN A 111 1.74 -28.82 -55.54
CA ASN A 111 1.20 -27.94 -56.56
C ASN A 111 1.59 -26.51 -56.22
N PRO A 112 2.13 -25.74 -57.19
CA PRO A 112 2.40 -24.34 -56.96
C PRO A 112 1.10 -23.61 -56.63
N LEU A 113 1.15 -22.69 -55.66
CA LEU A 113 0.01 -21.83 -55.34
C LEU A 113 -0.31 -20.95 -56.56
N ASP A 114 -1.60 -20.70 -56.74
CA ASP A 114 -2.10 -19.69 -57.67
C ASP A 114 -1.37 -18.34 -57.47
N PRO A 115 -0.89 -17.67 -58.54
CA PRO A 115 -0.16 -16.41 -58.44
C PRO A 115 -0.95 -15.27 -57.78
N ASP A 116 -2.27 -15.19 -58.02
CA ASP A 116 -3.12 -14.18 -57.38
C ASP A 116 -3.25 -14.44 -55.89
N ARG A 117 -3.43 -15.71 -55.49
CA ARG A 117 -3.42 -16.13 -54.08
C ARG A 117 -2.10 -15.80 -53.38
N THR A 118 -0.98 -16.03 -54.05
CA THR A 118 0.36 -15.74 -53.51
C THR A 118 0.56 -14.25 -53.28
N ARG A 119 0.07 -13.39 -54.19
CA ARG A 119 0.08 -11.93 -54.01
C ARG A 119 -0.74 -11.49 -52.80
N ARG A 120 -1.98 -11.99 -52.67
CA ARG A 120 -2.82 -11.67 -51.50
C ARG A 120 -2.19 -12.09 -50.18
N LEU A 121 -1.52 -13.25 -50.13
CA LEU A 121 -0.82 -13.70 -48.93
C LEU A 121 0.36 -12.79 -48.58
N ARG A 122 1.15 -12.35 -49.57
CA ARG A 122 2.23 -11.37 -49.36
C ARG A 122 1.72 -10.04 -48.86
N ASP A 123 0.61 -9.53 -49.40
CA ASP A 123 0.03 -8.26 -48.95
C ASP A 123 -0.41 -8.34 -47.48
N VAL A 124 -0.96 -9.47 -47.06
CA VAL A 124 -1.33 -9.71 -45.66
C VAL A 124 -0.10 -9.81 -44.76
N ASP A 125 0.94 -10.55 -45.18
CA ASP A 125 2.21 -10.62 -44.44
C ASP A 125 2.83 -9.22 -44.29
N GLN A 126 2.80 -8.41 -45.35
CA GLN A 126 3.29 -7.03 -45.32
C GLN A 126 2.50 -6.18 -44.33
N GLN A 127 1.16 -6.24 -44.35
CA GLN A 127 0.31 -5.53 -43.39
C GLN A 127 0.59 -5.95 -41.94
N LEU A 128 0.83 -7.24 -41.70
CA LEU A 128 1.21 -7.75 -40.38
C LEU A 128 2.57 -7.20 -39.93
N CYS A 129 3.54 -7.14 -40.84
CA CYS A 129 4.85 -6.54 -40.58
C CYS A 129 4.78 -5.04 -40.31
N ASP A 130 3.90 -4.30 -41.00
CA ASP A 130 3.72 -2.86 -40.77
C ASP A 130 3.15 -2.59 -39.36
N ILE A 131 2.27 -3.45 -38.86
CA ILE A 131 1.71 -3.35 -37.50
C ILE A 131 2.73 -3.79 -36.44
N ARG A 132 3.54 -4.81 -36.74
CA ARG A 132 4.55 -5.38 -35.82
C ARG A 132 5.89 -5.58 -36.53
N PRO A 133 6.70 -4.52 -36.71
CA PRO A 133 7.97 -4.62 -37.42
C PRO A 133 8.98 -5.55 -36.72
N ALA A 134 8.95 -5.61 -35.39
CA ALA A 134 9.90 -6.37 -34.58
C ALA A 134 9.80 -7.91 -34.68
N ILE A 135 8.84 -8.47 -35.43
CA ILE A 135 8.69 -9.94 -35.59
C ILE A 135 8.96 -10.42 -37.01
N CYS A 136 9.31 -9.53 -37.95
CA CYS A 136 9.51 -9.87 -39.35
C CYS A 136 11.00 -10.08 -39.70
N PRO A 137 11.31 -10.98 -40.66
CA PRO A 137 12.69 -11.28 -41.04
C PRO A 137 13.36 -10.05 -41.67
N GLY A 138 14.44 -9.58 -41.06
CA GLY A 138 15.17 -8.37 -41.46
C GLY A 138 15.51 -7.46 -40.26
N ASP A 139 14.75 -7.57 -39.18
CA ASP A 139 15.04 -6.94 -37.89
C ASP A 139 15.08 -8.06 -36.82
N PRO A 140 16.26 -8.50 -36.34
CA PRO A 140 16.31 -9.44 -35.24
C PRO A 140 15.63 -8.76 -34.06
N ALA A 141 14.51 -9.33 -33.59
CA ALA A 141 13.76 -8.82 -32.45
C ALA A 141 14.73 -8.51 -31.30
N SER A 142 15.09 -7.25 -31.11
CA SER A 142 15.93 -6.84 -29.99
C SER A 142 15.21 -7.26 -28.73
N SER A 143 15.92 -7.87 -27.77
CA SER A 143 15.36 -8.24 -26.47
C SER A 143 14.52 -7.09 -25.95
N ARG A 144 13.21 -7.31 -25.77
CA ARG A 144 12.36 -6.31 -25.14
C ARG A 144 12.85 -6.19 -23.70
N ASN A 145 13.67 -5.19 -23.42
CA ASN A 145 13.69 -4.63 -22.09
C ASN A 145 12.22 -4.30 -21.80
N ALA A 146 11.68 -4.82 -20.70
CA ALA A 146 10.53 -4.18 -20.10
C ALA A 146 10.97 -2.73 -19.93
N GLY A 147 10.46 -1.81 -20.75
CA GLY A 147 10.84 -0.41 -20.67
C GLY A 147 10.58 0.13 -19.27
N ASP A 148 10.90 1.39 -19.01
CA ASP A 148 10.55 2.02 -17.75
C ASP A 148 9.03 1.91 -17.57
N GLY A 149 8.59 0.93 -16.78
CA GLY A 149 7.19 0.68 -16.52
C GLY A 149 6.58 1.97 -16.00
N TYR A 150 5.35 2.29 -16.42
CA TYR A 150 4.61 3.36 -15.79
C TYR A 150 4.72 3.20 -14.27
N PRO A 151 5.06 4.27 -13.52
CA PRO A 151 5.13 4.16 -12.07
C PRO A 151 3.78 3.62 -11.61
N ALA A 152 3.80 2.43 -11.00
CA ALA A 152 2.61 1.73 -10.52
C ALA A 152 1.84 2.53 -9.45
N VAL A 153 2.42 3.65 -9.01
CA VAL A 153 1.89 4.55 -7.99
C VAL A 153 1.95 5.99 -8.52
N ARG A 154 0.78 6.63 -8.65
CA ARG A 154 0.68 8.08 -8.84
C ARG A 154 1.25 8.74 -7.58
N PRO A 155 2.23 9.66 -7.65
CA PRO A 155 2.76 10.32 -6.46
C PRO A 155 1.61 11.00 -5.72
N GLY A 156 1.43 10.64 -4.45
CA GLY A 156 0.43 11.25 -3.58
C GLY A 156 0.67 12.76 -3.50
N GLY A 157 -0.38 13.55 -3.72
CA GLY A 157 -0.31 15.00 -3.65
C GLY A 157 0.11 15.47 -2.24
N PRO A 158 0.73 16.66 -2.13
CA PRO A 158 1.17 17.20 -0.85
C PRO A 158 -0.01 17.37 0.12
N PRO A 159 0.21 17.21 1.43
CA PRO A 159 -0.84 17.38 2.43
C PRO A 159 -1.39 18.81 2.42
N PRO A 160 -2.68 19.02 2.71
CA PRO A 160 -3.25 20.36 2.85
C PRO A 160 -2.58 21.08 4.04
N GLY A 161 -2.16 22.33 3.79
CA GLY A 161 -1.61 23.24 4.80
C GLY A 161 -2.67 24.00 5.57
#